data_AF-A0A5C6ZCB2-F1
#
_entry.id   AF-A0A5C6ZCB2-F1
#
_cell.length_a   1.000
_cell.length_b   1.000
_cell.length_c   1.000
_cell.angle_alpha   90.00
_cell.angle_beta   90.00
_cell.angle_gamma   90.00
#
_symmetry.space_group_name_H-M   'P 1'
#
loop_
_entity.id
_entity.type
_entity.pdbx_description
1 polymer ?
#
loop_
_entity_poly.entity_id
_entity_poly.type
_entity_poly.pdbx_seq_one_letter_code
_entity_poly.pdbx_strand_id
1 'polypeptide(L)'
;MDDTAGKEMITIHGQYDMATTIEHDQTSTIHNNRTDTVDVDDAETVGNNQTQTVGVDQTISIGSNQTMTVGSNRSKTVGVDETLTVGANQVESIGATRTLTVGAADTQSFGSTQTVTVALLKAETIGAAYALTVGAAMNQAIGAALMQEVGAAKVVAVGGLSSEQVGLSKAVSAGTHMNHEAGAKMSHKAGASYSAQSGSTMSFQSGGDYSVNSKAKAGVEAASELVLKCGSAQLILKSSGDITLKGTSITIQGSGKIGIKAGGNLDLKGSPNINQNS
;
A
#
# COMPACT_ATOMS: atom_id res chain seq x y z
N MET A 1 -10.68 81.64 5.82
CA MET A 1 -9.89 81.35 7.03
C MET A 1 -10.78 81.68 8.21
N ASP A 2 -11.11 80.69 9.04
CA ASP A 2 -11.67 80.91 10.38
C ASP A 2 -10.49 81.02 11.34
N ASP A 3 -10.48 82.05 12.19
CA ASP A 3 -9.43 82.36 13.18
C ASP A 3 -10.02 82.42 14.60
N THR A 4 -11.20 81.83 14.78
CA THR A 4 -11.80 81.65 16.10
C THR A 4 -10.96 80.63 16.88
N ALA A 5 -10.39 81.05 18.01
CA ALA A 5 -9.53 80.20 18.84
C ALA A 5 -10.12 78.80 19.07
N GLY A 6 -9.40 77.76 18.64
CA GLY A 6 -9.81 76.35 18.73
C GLY A 6 -10.78 75.87 17.62
N LYS A 7 -11.03 76.68 16.60
CA LYS A 7 -11.83 76.35 15.40
C LYS A 7 -11.15 76.84 14.11
N GLU A 8 -9.84 77.07 14.16
CA GLU A 8 -9.07 77.62 13.07
C GLU A 8 -9.16 76.71 11.84
N MET A 9 -9.52 77.27 10.69
CA MET A 9 -9.71 76.49 9.47
C MET A 9 -9.27 77.27 8.24
N ILE A 10 -8.44 76.63 7.42
CA ILE A 10 -8.10 77.09 6.07
C ILE A 10 -8.75 76.14 5.07
N THR A 11 -9.52 76.70 4.13
CA THR A 11 -10.13 75.96 3.03
C THR A 11 -9.55 76.47 1.72
N ILE A 12 -9.15 75.54 0.85
CA ILE A 12 -8.74 75.83 -0.52
C ILE A 12 -9.75 75.16 -1.44
N HIS A 13 -10.37 75.92 -2.34
CA HIS A 13 -11.37 75.44 -3.30
C HIS A 13 -11.04 75.94 -4.70
N GLY A 14 -10.89 75.02 -5.64
CA GLY A 14 -10.73 75.28 -7.08
C GLY A 14 -11.80 74.57 -7.88
N GLN A 15 -12.20 75.12 -9.04
CA GLN A 15 -13.27 74.56 -9.90
C GLN A 15 -12.77 73.72 -11.08
N TYR A 16 -11.47 73.76 -11.38
CA TYR A 16 -10.85 73.02 -12.50
C TYR A 16 -9.62 72.27 -12.01
N ASP A 17 -8.47 72.95 -11.98
CA ASP A 17 -7.18 72.32 -11.71
C ASP A 17 -6.47 72.95 -10.50
N MET A 18 -5.72 72.12 -9.78
CA MET A 18 -4.72 72.54 -8.79
C MET A 18 -3.43 71.79 -9.09
N ALA A 19 -2.33 72.51 -9.28
CA ALA A 19 -1.00 71.93 -9.41
C ALA A 19 -0.14 72.33 -8.20
N THR A 20 0.63 71.39 -7.68
CA THR A 20 1.65 71.63 -6.64
C THR A 20 2.95 71.00 -7.11
N THR A 21 4.01 71.79 -7.19
CA THR A 21 5.35 71.33 -7.55
C THR A 21 6.32 71.70 -6.45
N ILE A 22 7.09 70.72 -5.98
CA ILE A 22 8.15 70.90 -4.98
C ILE A 22 9.42 70.32 -5.59
N GLU A 23 10.44 71.15 -5.78
CA GLU A 23 11.69 70.79 -6.50
C GLU A 23 12.74 70.09 -5.62
N HIS A 24 12.45 69.93 -4.32
CA HIS A 24 13.35 69.30 -3.35
C HIS A 24 12.55 68.37 -2.44
N ASP A 25 12.31 68.77 -1.18
CA ASP A 25 11.62 67.92 -0.20
C ASP A 25 10.26 68.51 0.18
N GLN A 26 9.26 67.62 0.29
CA GLN A 26 7.97 67.92 0.89
C GLN A 26 7.80 67.09 2.16
N THR A 27 7.36 67.71 3.25
CA THR A 27 6.93 67.01 4.47
C THR A 27 5.50 67.43 4.79
N SER A 28 4.65 66.45 5.08
CA SER A 28 3.27 66.67 5.53
C SER A 28 3.04 65.91 6.82
N THR A 29 2.48 66.56 7.83
CA THR A 29 2.19 65.97 9.14
C THR A 29 0.76 66.28 9.53
N ILE A 30 -0.01 65.25 9.86
CA ILE A 30 -1.37 65.34 10.35
C ILE A 30 -1.37 64.73 11.76
N HIS A 31 -1.67 65.53 12.79
CA HIS A 31 -1.61 65.08 14.18
C HIS A 31 -2.84 64.27 14.64
N ASN A 32 -3.94 64.34 13.89
CA ASN A 32 -5.17 63.63 14.19
C ASN A 32 -5.53 62.70 13.01
N ASN A 33 -6.64 62.95 12.32
CA ASN A 33 -7.15 62.09 11.25
C ASN A 33 -6.99 62.74 9.88
N ARG A 34 -6.72 61.92 8.86
CA ARG A 34 -6.77 62.29 7.44
C ARG A 34 -7.84 61.45 6.74
N THR A 35 -8.60 62.08 5.86
CA THR A 35 -9.54 61.43 4.95
C THR A 35 -9.33 62.02 3.57
N ASP A 36 -9.14 61.14 2.58
CA ASP A 36 -9.05 61.52 1.17
C ASP A 36 -10.19 60.88 0.40
N THR A 37 -10.66 61.54 -0.65
CA THR A 37 -11.68 61.00 -1.55
C THR A 37 -11.33 61.42 -2.97
N VAL A 38 -11.30 60.43 -3.86
CA VAL A 38 -11.07 60.60 -5.30
C VAL A 38 -12.21 59.87 -6.00
N ASP A 39 -13.02 60.59 -6.77
CA ASP A 39 -14.28 60.06 -7.31
C ASP A 39 -14.10 59.20 -8.57
N VAL A 40 -12.99 59.38 -9.29
CA VAL A 40 -12.72 58.72 -10.57
C VAL A 40 -11.55 57.77 -10.46
N ASP A 41 -10.32 58.27 -10.65
CA ASP A 41 -9.10 57.45 -10.70
C ASP A 41 -7.98 58.12 -9.89
N ASP A 42 -7.21 57.30 -9.17
CA ASP A 42 -5.99 57.70 -8.48
C ASP A 42 -4.78 56.98 -9.10
N ALA A 43 -3.69 57.72 -9.31
CA ALA A 43 -2.47 57.21 -9.94
C ALA A 43 -1.25 57.73 -9.18
N GLU A 44 -0.54 56.81 -8.53
CA GLU A 44 0.70 57.07 -7.81
C GLU A 44 1.88 56.50 -8.60
N THR A 45 2.97 57.26 -8.72
CA THR A 45 4.24 56.78 -9.27
C THR A 45 5.37 57.15 -8.32
N VAL A 46 6.11 56.14 -7.88
CA VAL A 46 7.30 56.30 -7.03
C VAL A 46 8.52 55.86 -7.85
N GLY A 47 9.46 56.78 -8.09
CA GLY A 47 10.62 56.49 -8.96
C GLY A 47 11.70 55.60 -8.34
N ASN A 48 11.73 55.49 -7.01
CA ASN A 48 12.69 54.66 -6.27
C ASN A 48 11.97 53.72 -5.28
N ASN A 49 11.93 54.05 -3.99
CA ASN A 49 11.39 53.18 -2.95
C ASN A 49 10.17 53.82 -2.27
N GLN A 50 9.15 53.00 -1.99
CA GLN A 50 8.01 53.34 -1.14
C GLN A 50 8.11 52.54 0.17
N THR A 51 7.83 53.17 1.31
CA THR A 51 7.77 52.51 2.62
C THR A 51 6.51 52.95 3.34
N GLN A 52 5.72 51.97 3.78
CA GLN A 52 4.49 52.21 4.54
C GLN A 52 4.61 51.50 5.89
N THR A 53 4.19 52.18 6.95
CA THR A 53 4.14 51.62 8.30
C THR A 53 2.78 51.93 8.90
N VAL A 54 2.11 50.92 9.43
CA VAL A 54 0.82 51.02 10.10
C VAL A 54 1.00 50.50 11.53
N GLY A 55 0.63 51.31 12.52
CA GLY A 55 0.92 51.01 13.93
C GLY A 55 -0.06 50.03 14.59
N VAL A 56 -1.28 49.91 14.05
CA VAL A 56 -2.34 49.06 14.61
C VAL A 56 -2.87 48.13 13.52
N ASP A 57 -3.90 48.55 12.77
CA ASP A 57 -4.59 47.71 11.79
C ASP A 57 -4.67 48.37 10.42
N GLN A 58 -4.61 47.55 9.37
CA GLN A 58 -4.86 47.95 7.99
C GLN A 58 -6.01 47.13 7.41
N THR A 59 -7.00 47.80 6.82
CA THR A 59 -8.10 47.15 6.09
C THR A 59 -8.10 47.68 4.65
N ILE A 60 -8.23 46.76 3.69
CA ILE A 60 -8.31 47.07 2.26
C ILE A 60 -9.59 46.40 1.73
N SER A 61 -10.42 47.17 1.05
CA SER A 61 -11.63 46.68 0.36
C SER A 61 -11.54 47.02 -1.11
N ILE A 62 -11.76 46.03 -1.97
CA ILE A 62 -11.68 46.16 -3.43
C ILE A 62 -12.99 45.62 -3.99
N GLY A 63 -13.74 46.46 -4.71
CA GLY A 63 -15.08 46.11 -5.20
C GLY A 63 -15.10 45.18 -6.42
N SER A 64 -13.99 45.08 -7.16
CA SER A 64 -13.90 44.29 -8.38
C SER A 64 -12.66 43.40 -8.38
N ASN A 65 -11.55 43.84 -8.98
CA ASN A 65 -10.36 43.01 -9.18
C ASN A 65 -9.11 43.63 -8.57
N GLN A 66 -8.20 42.78 -8.09
CA GLN A 66 -6.85 43.16 -7.68
C GLN A 66 -5.82 42.40 -8.52
N THR A 67 -4.91 43.13 -9.17
CA THR A 67 -3.78 42.56 -9.91
C THR A 67 -2.48 43.06 -9.31
N MET A 68 -1.53 42.15 -9.09
CA MET A 68 -0.20 42.47 -8.54
C MET A 68 0.88 41.83 -9.40
N THR A 69 1.84 42.63 -9.86
CA THR A 69 3.01 42.16 -10.61
C THR A 69 4.27 42.50 -9.82
N VAL A 70 5.12 41.51 -9.58
CA VAL A 70 6.42 41.68 -8.91
C VAL A 70 7.51 41.19 -9.86
N GLY A 71 8.44 42.07 -10.22
CA GLY A 71 9.46 41.76 -11.23
C GLY A 71 10.60 40.87 -10.73
N SER A 72 10.83 40.81 -9.42
CA SER A 72 11.86 39.96 -8.81
C SER A 72 11.26 39.08 -7.72
N ASN A 73 11.41 39.46 -6.44
CA ASN A 73 11.01 38.62 -5.32
C ASN A 73 9.88 39.24 -4.51
N ARG A 74 8.94 38.41 -4.08
CA ARG A 74 7.93 38.74 -3.07
C ARG A 74 8.25 37.96 -1.78
N SER A 75 8.40 38.66 -0.67
CA SER A 75 8.56 38.07 0.66
C SER A 75 7.36 38.43 1.54
N LYS A 76 6.90 37.48 2.35
CA LYS A 76 5.80 37.67 3.31
C LYS A 76 6.19 37.03 4.64
N THR A 77 5.91 37.73 5.73
CA THR A 77 6.11 37.21 7.08
C THR A 77 4.87 37.55 7.90
N VAL A 78 4.33 36.54 8.57
CA VAL A 78 3.14 36.65 9.43
C VAL A 78 3.54 36.12 10.80
N GLY A 79 3.32 36.92 11.85
CA GLY A 79 3.80 36.59 13.20
C GLY A 79 2.96 35.56 13.94
N VAL A 80 1.67 35.46 13.61
CA VAL A 80 0.71 34.57 14.30
C VAL A 80 0.00 33.70 13.26
N ASP A 81 -1.10 34.18 12.67
CA ASP A 81 -1.98 33.37 11.82
C ASP A 81 -2.24 34.02 10.45
N GLU A 82 -2.37 33.19 9.41
CA GLU A 82 -2.85 33.57 8.09
C GLU A 82 -4.05 32.71 7.70
N THR A 83 -5.15 33.34 7.29
CA THR A 83 -6.34 32.66 6.75
C THR A 83 -6.62 33.14 5.34
N LEU A 84 -6.86 32.19 4.43
CA LEU A 84 -7.23 32.45 3.03
C LEU A 84 -8.54 31.74 2.71
N THR A 85 -9.55 32.52 2.30
CA THR A 85 -10.82 32.00 1.79
C THR A 85 -10.95 32.33 0.32
N VAL A 86 -11.16 31.30 -0.51
CA VAL A 86 -11.39 31.45 -1.96
C VAL A 86 -12.79 30.94 -2.28
N GLY A 87 -13.64 31.81 -2.83
CA GLY A 87 -15.05 31.46 -3.12
C GLY A 87 -15.26 30.59 -4.36
N ALA A 88 -14.29 30.57 -5.27
CA ALA A 88 -14.34 29.77 -6.50
C ALA A 88 -13.06 28.93 -6.65
N ASN A 89 -12.13 29.34 -7.50
CA ASN A 89 -10.94 28.56 -7.84
C ASN A 89 -9.65 29.24 -7.39
N GLN A 90 -8.71 28.45 -6.89
CA GLN A 90 -7.32 28.85 -6.67
C GLN A 90 -6.43 28.07 -7.66
N VAL A 91 -5.61 28.79 -8.44
CA VAL A 91 -4.66 28.19 -9.38
C VAL A 91 -3.26 28.68 -9.03
N GLU A 92 -2.34 27.73 -8.82
CA GLU A 92 -0.93 27.99 -8.53
C GLU A 92 -0.07 27.35 -9.63
N SER A 93 0.84 28.12 -10.22
CA SER A 93 1.80 27.63 -11.22
C SER A 93 3.21 28.01 -10.79
N ILE A 94 4.08 27.02 -10.69
CA ILE A 94 5.46 27.18 -10.23
C ILE A 94 6.36 26.60 -11.31
N GLY A 95 7.17 27.46 -11.93
CA GLY A 95 8.04 27.05 -13.05
C GLY A 95 9.25 26.21 -12.65
N ALA A 96 9.59 26.16 -11.36
CA ALA A 96 10.73 25.42 -10.84
C ALA A 96 10.34 24.57 -9.63
N THR A 97 10.71 24.98 -8.41
CA THR A 97 10.57 24.17 -7.20
C THR A 97 9.61 24.79 -6.21
N ARG A 98 8.75 23.96 -5.61
CA ARG A 98 7.94 24.28 -4.43
C ARG A 98 8.49 23.52 -3.23
N THR A 99 8.83 24.22 -2.16
CA THR A 99 9.20 23.61 -0.87
C THR A 99 8.20 24.03 0.20
N LEU A 100 7.65 23.06 0.93
CA LEU A 100 6.74 23.28 2.04
C LEU A 100 7.34 22.63 3.29
N THR A 101 7.50 23.41 4.36
CA THR A 101 7.92 22.92 5.67
C THR A 101 6.86 23.29 6.70
N VAL A 102 6.38 22.30 7.43
CA VAL A 102 5.37 22.47 8.49
C VAL A 102 5.98 21.98 9.80
N GLY A 103 5.98 22.81 10.84
CA GLY A 103 6.60 22.48 12.13
C GLY A 103 5.79 21.53 13.00
N ALA A 104 4.50 21.37 12.70
CA ALA A 104 3.56 20.51 13.41
C ALA A 104 2.74 19.67 12.41
N ALA A 105 1.41 19.65 12.53
CA ALA A 105 0.54 18.86 11.67
C ALA A 105 0.15 19.63 10.39
N ASP A 106 0.12 18.91 9.26
CA ASP A 106 -0.53 19.33 8.01
C ASP A 106 -1.79 18.48 7.81
N THR A 107 -2.95 19.11 7.68
CA THR A 107 -4.25 18.43 7.49
C THR A 107 -4.91 18.93 6.22
N GLN A 108 -5.18 18.01 5.30
CA GLN A 108 -5.83 18.30 4.02
C GLN A 108 -7.14 17.51 3.92
N SER A 109 -8.19 18.18 3.47
CA SER A 109 -9.51 17.59 3.27
C SER A 109 -10.04 17.98 1.90
N PHE A 110 -10.47 16.98 1.13
CA PHE A 110 -11.02 17.15 -0.20
C PHE A 110 -12.47 16.67 -0.18
N GLY A 111 -13.42 17.54 -0.55
CA GLY A 111 -14.84 17.17 -0.60
C GLY A 111 -15.22 16.26 -1.77
N SER A 112 -14.28 15.98 -2.68
CA SER A 112 -14.47 15.15 -3.87
C SER A 112 -13.14 14.49 -4.25
N THR A 113 -12.68 14.66 -5.48
CA THR A 113 -11.48 13.99 -6.01
C THR A 113 -10.19 14.78 -5.76
N GLN A 114 -9.14 14.07 -5.34
CA GLN A 114 -7.75 14.54 -5.41
C GLN A 114 -6.99 13.72 -6.46
N THR A 115 -6.41 14.40 -7.47
CA THR A 115 -5.57 13.78 -8.49
C THR A 115 -4.12 14.25 -8.33
N VAL A 116 -3.18 13.32 -8.29
CA VAL A 116 -1.74 13.60 -8.23
C VAL A 116 -1.04 12.90 -9.38
N THR A 117 -0.47 13.67 -10.30
CA THR A 117 0.31 13.17 -11.44
C THR A 117 1.77 13.53 -11.23
N VAL A 118 2.65 12.52 -11.30
CA VAL A 118 4.10 12.69 -11.15
C VAL A 118 4.78 12.04 -12.34
N ALA A 119 5.58 12.82 -13.08
CA ALA A 119 6.15 12.38 -14.35
C ALA A 119 7.33 11.41 -14.19
N LEU A 120 8.12 11.55 -13.11
CA LEU A 120 9.36 10.79 -12.91
C LEU A 120 9.31 9.94 -11.65
N LEU A 121 9.22 10.58 -10.47
CA LEU A 121 9.37 9.89 -9.20
C LEU A 121 8.61 10.58 -8.08
N LYS A 122 7.90 9.77 -7.28
CA LYS A 122 7.29 10.15 -6.00
C LYS A 122 7.94 9.32 -4.90
N ALA A 123 8.51 9.99 -3.89
CA ALA A 123 9.07 9.34 -2.70
C ALA A 123 8.36 9.83 -1.45
N GLU A 124 8.03 8.92 -0.56
CA GLU A 124 7.42 9.21 0.75
C GLU A 124 8.23 8.49 1.83
N THR A 125 8.67 9.23 2.85
CA THR A 125 9.40 8.69 4.00
C THR A 125 8.62 9.01 5.27
N ILE A 126 8.25 7.99 6.03
CA ILE A 126 7.43 8.11 7.23
C ILE A 126 8.25 7.65 8.44
N GLY A 127 8.41 8.53 9.43
CA GLY A 127 9.30 8.28 10.58
C GLY A 127 8.71 7.39 11.67
N ALA A 128 7.39 7.30 11.79
CA ALA A 128 6.72 6.55 12.86
C ALA A 128 5.67 5.57 12.31
N ALA A 129 4.53 6.07 11.85
CA ALA A 129 3.41 5.24 11.43
C ALA A 129 2.73 5.80 10.18
N TYR A 130 2.29 4.90 9.31
CA TYR A 130 1.48 5.19 8.13
C TYR A 130 0.20 4.35 8.17
N ALA A 131 -0.95 4.98 7.98
CA ALA A 131 -2.24 4.30 7.91
C ALA A 131 -3.01 4.78 6.68
N LEU A 132 -3.48 3.82 5.86
CA LEU A 132 -4.34 4.06 4.71
C LEU A 132 -5.64 3.29 4.91
N THR A 133 -6.76 4.03 4.98
CA THR A 133 -8.10 3.46 5.08
C THR A 133 -8.88 3.79 3.82
N VAL A 134 -9.46 2.79 3.17
CA VAL A 134 -10.22 2.95 1.93
C VAL A 134 -11.64 2.43 2.16
N GLY A 135 -12.65 3.28 1.93
CA GLY A 135 -14.04 2.97 2.24
C GLY A 135 -14.77 2.05 1.26
N ALA A 136 -14.36 2.07 -0.03
CA ALA A 136 -15.04 1.30 -1.08
C ALA A 136 -14.08 0.37 -1.83
N ALA A 137 -13.15 0.95 -2.60
CA ALA A 137 -12.24 0.15 -3.43
C ALA A 137 -10.88 0.85 -3.57
N MET A 138 -9.81 0.05 -3.53
CA MET A 138 -8.44 0.46 -3.84
C MET A 138 -7.97 -0.35 -5.04
N ASN A 139 -7.51 0.32 -6.09
CA ASN A 139 -6.87 -0.32 -7.25
C ASN A 139 -5.44 0.18 -7.38
N GLN A 140 -4.49 -0.74 -7.52
CA GLN A 140 -3.08 -0.43 -7.72
C GLN A 140 -2.59 -1.13 -8.98
N ALA A 141 -2.36 -0.36 -10.05
CA ALA A 141 -1.78 -0.84 -11.29
C ALA A 141 -0.29 -0.54 -11.32
N ILE A 142 0.53 -1.54 -11.65
CA ILE A 142 1.99 -1.44 -11.68
C ILE A 142 2.47 -1.72 -13.09
N GLY A 143 3.17 -0.76 -13.70
CA GLY A 143 3.63 -0.87 -15.09
C GLY A 143 4.91 -1.69 -15.28
N ALA A 144 5.81 -1.70 -14.27
CA ALA A 144 7.10 -2.37 -14.36
C ALA A 144 7.31 -3.38 -13.21
N ALA A 145 7.49 -2.89 -11.98
CA ALA A 145 7.76 -3.73 -10.83
C ALA A 145 7.21 -3.13 -9.54
N LEU A 146 6.83 -4.00 -8.60
CA LEU A 146 6.49 -3.68 -7.23
C LEU A 146 7.42 -4.47 -6.31
N MET A 147 8.22 -3.77 -5.51
CA MET A 147 9.07 -4.38 -4.49
C MET A 147 8.57 -3.95 -3.11
N GLN A 148 8.50 -4.90 -2.18
CA GLN A 148 8.06 -4.64 -0.81
C GLN A 148 8.97 -5.39 0.15
N GLU A 149 9.66 -4.64 1.00
CA GLU A 149 10.47 -5.16 2.10
C GLU A 149 9.74 -4.93 3.43
N VAL A 150 9.83 -5.90 4.33
CA VAL A 150 9.11 -5.90 5.61
C VAL A 150 10.11 -6.29 6.70
N GLY A 151 10.37 -5.37 7.64
CA GLY A 151 11.37 -5.59 8.69
C GLY A 151 10.91 -6.53 9.80
N ALA A 152 9.68 -6.37 10.31
CA ALA A 152 9.18 -7.15 11.45
C ALA A 152 8.08 -8.15 11.06
N ALA A 153 6.93 -7.66 10.58
CA ALA A 153 5.81 -8.51 10.24
C ALA A 153 4.94 -7.90 9.13
N LYS A 154 4.41 -8.76 8.27
CA LYS A 154 3.36 -8.43 7.31
C LYS A 154 2.20 -9.39 7.53
N VAL A 155 1.03 -8.83 7.84
CA VAL A 155 -0.22 -9.58 8.02
C VAL A 155 -1.17 -9.14 6.93
N VAL A 156 -1.78 -10.13 6.25
CA VAL A 156 -2.80 -9.89 5.23
C VAL A 156 -4.04 -10.67 5.65
N ALA A 157 -5.06 -9.95 6.10
CA ALA A 157 -6.36 -10.52 6.47
C ALA A 157 -7.39 -10.14 5.41
N VAL A 158 -8.05 -11.13 4.81
CA VAL A 158 -9.05 -10.92 3.76
C VAL A 158 -10.37 -11.52 4.22
N GLY A 159 -11.41 -10.70 4.35
CA GLY A 159 -12.75 -11.15 4.76
C GLY A 159 -13.60 -11.74 3.64
N GLY A 160 -13.20 -11.52 2.38
CA GLY A 160 -13.85 -12.03 1.18
C GLY A 160 -12.94 -12.94 0.36
N LEU A 161 -12.93 -12.74 -0.96
CA LEU A 161 -12.08 -13.49 -1.88
C LEU A 161 -10.67 -12.91 -1.95
N SER A 162 -9.65 -13.77 -1.88
CA SER A 162 -8.29 -13.48 -2.32
C SER A 162 -7.95 -14.38 -3.51
N SER A 163 -7.49 -13.79 -4.62
CA SER A 163 -7.09 -14.50 -5.83
C SER A 163 -5.78 -13.92 -6.37
N GLU A 164 -4.90 -14.79 -6.82
CA GLU A 164 -3.61 -14.41 -7.39
C GLU A 164 -3.36 -15.25 -8.64
N GLN A 165 -3.13 -14.57 -9.76
CA GLN A 165 -2.82 -15.19 -11.04
C GLN A 165 -1.42 -14.75 -11.45
N VAL A 166 -0.56 -15.72 -11.77
CA VAL A 166 0.84 -15.48 -12.08
C VAL A 166 1.16 -16.07 -13.46
N GLY A 167 1.61 -15.22 -14.38
CA GLY A 167 1.79 -15.61 -15.78
C GLY A 167 3.05 -16.44 -16.08
N LEU A 168 4.12 -16.28 -15.28
CA LEU A 168 5.40 -16.97 -15.49
C LEU A 168 5.75 -17.88 -14.31
N SER A 169 6.14 -17.30 -13.17
CA SER A 169 6.60 -18.08 -12.02
C SER A 169 6.26 -17.38 -10.70
N LYS A 170 5.94 -18.20 -9.70
CA LYS A 170 5.77 -17.79 -8.30
C LYS A 170 6.67 -18.66 -7.44
N ALA A 171 7.51 -18.03 -6.63
CA ALA A 171 8.35 -18.70 -5.63
C ALA A 171 7.92 -18.26 -4.23
N VAL A 172 7.87 -19.22 -3.30
CA VAL A 172 7.59 -18.97 -1.88
C VAL A 172 8.61 -19.77 -1.08
N SER A 173 9.31 -19.09 -0.17
CA SER A 173 10.32 -19.68 0.71
C SER A 173 10.16 -19.10 2.11
N ALA A 174 10.34 -19.93 3.13
CA ALA A 174 10.32 -19.50 4.53
C ALA A 174 11.52 -20.10 5.26
N GLY A 175 12.10 -19.33 6.18
CA GLY A 175 13.28 -19.77 6.95
C GLY A 175 12.96 -20.82 8.02
N THR A 176 11.71 -20.91 8.48
CA THR A 176 11.31 -21.80 9.59
C THR A 176 10.12 -22.68 9.23
N HIS A 177 8.97 -22.08 8.90
CA HIS A 177 7.72 -22.81 8.71
C HIS A 177 6.82 -22.18 7.64
N MET A 178 6.14 -23.02 6.87
CA MET A 178 5.00 -22.65 6.02
C MET A 178 3.81 -23.52 6.41
N ASN A 179 2.66 -22.90 6.65
CA ASN A 179 1.42 -23.59 7.00
C ASN A 179 0.32 -23.25 6.00
N HIS A 180 -0.50 -24.24 5.65
CA HIS A 180 -1.65 -24.09 4.76
C HIS A 180 -2.86 -24.81 5.36
N GLU A 181 -3.85 -24.05 5.79
CA GLU A 181 -5.07 -24.56 6.40
C GLU A 181 -6.30 -24.08 5.62
N ALA A 182 -7.26 -24.96 5.40
CA ALA A 182 -8.54 -24.62 4.78
C ALA A 182 -9.68 -25.32 5.52
N GLY A 183 -10.76 -24.59 5.80
CA GLY A 183 -11.91 -25.13 6.54
C GLY A 183 -12.78 -26.13 5.75
N ALA A 184 -12.66 -26.16 4.42
CA ALA A 184 -13.47 -27.04 3.56
C ALA A 184 -12.63 -27.88 2.60
N LYS A 185 -11.84 -27.26 1.72
CA LYS A 185 -11.08 -27.96 0.68
C LYS A 185 -9.77 -27.25 0.35
N MET A 186 -8.72 -28.06 0.17
CA MET A 186 -7.46 -27.67 -0.47
C MET A 186 -7.27 -28.52 -1.73
N SER A 187 -6.81 -27.93 -2.83
CA SER A 187 -6.52 -28.67 -4.07
C SER A 187 -5.27 -28.17 -4.77
N HIS A 188 -4.43 -29.11 -5.20
CA HIS A 188 -3.27 -28.83 -6.05
C HIS A 188 -3.45 -29.55 -7.39
N LYS A 189 -3.17 -28.84 -8.49
CA LYS A 189 -3.22 -29.38 -9.85
C LYS A 189 -2.05 -28.81 -10.65
N ALA A 190 -1.27 -29.69 -11.26
CA ALA A 190 -0.21 -29.31 -12.19
C ALA A 190 -0.52 -29.87 -13.58
N GLY A 191 -0.14 -29.12 -14.63
CA GLY A 191 -0.34 -29.53 -16.02
C GLY A 191 0.69 -30.57 -16.51
N ALA A 192 1.91 -30.52 -15.99
CA ALA A 192 3.02 -31.40 -16.39
C ALA A 192 3.53 -32.27 -15.24
N SER A 193 3.99 -31.66 -14.15
CA SER A 193 4.59 -32.39 -13.04
C SER A 193 4.29 -31.71 -11.70
N TYR A 194 4.14 -32.53 -10.67
CA TYR A 194 4.01 -32.10 -9.28
C TYR A 194 5.01 -32.91 -8.45
N SER A 195 5.87 -32.23 -7.69
CA SER A 195 6.87 -32.86 -6.82
C SER A 195 6.76 -32.33 -5.40
N ALA A 196 6.95 -33.23 -4.44
CA ALA A 196 7.06 -32.92 -3.01
C ALA A 196 8.21 -33.72 -2.43
N GLN A 197 9.13 -33.05 -1.75
CA GLN A 197 10.34 -33.64 -1.17
C GLN A 197 10.55 -33.08 0.23
N SER A 198 11.00 -33.94 1.15
CA SER A 198 11.41 -33.56 2.50
C SER A 198 12.82 -34.12 2.76
N GLY A 199 13.65 -33.34 3.47
CA GLY A 199 14.99 -33.78 3.87
C GLY A 199 14.99 -34.76 5.05
N SER A 200 13.87 -34.93 5.75
CA SER A 200 13.74 -35.83 6.90
C SER A 200 12.47 -36.66 6.83
N THR A 201 11.33 -36.12 7.27
CA THR A 201 10.06 -36.85 7.35
C THR A 201 9.01 -36.19 6.46
N MET A 202 8.21 -37.02 5.80
CA MET A 202 6.99 -36.61 5.10
C MET A 202 5.84 -37.51 5.56
N SER A 203 4.77 -36.91 6.08
CA SER A 203 3.62 -37.63 6.65
C SER A 203 2.31 -37.20 5.98
N PHE A 204 1.45 -38.17 5.68
CA PHE A 204 0.10 -37.93 5.17
C PHE A 204 -0.91 -38.64 6.08
N GLN A 205 -1.89 -37.90 6.57
CA GLN A 205 -2.90 -38.39 7.51
C GLN A 205 -4.28 -37.93 7.03
N SER A 206 -5.25 -38.84 7.07
CA SER A 206 -6.64 -38.56 6.73
C SER A 206 -7.56 -39.08 7.84
N GLY A 207 -8.60 -38.31 8.17
CA GLY A 207 -9.66 -38.77 9.08
C GLY A 207 -10.64 -39.75 8.43
N GLY A 208 -10.68 -39.78 7.08
CA GLY A 208 -11.44 -40.72 6.28
C GLY A 208 -10.55 -41.40 5.23
N ASP A 209 -11.12 -41.69 4.07
CA ASP A 209 -10.44 -42.42 3.00
C ASP A 209 -9.18 -41.70 2.50
N TYR A 210 -8.10 -42.49 2.34
CA TYR A 210 -6.91 -42.09 1.61
C TYR A 210 -6.84 -42.84 0.29
N SER A 211 -6.85 -42.11 -0.84
CA SER A 211 -6.90 -42.70 -2.18
C SER A 211 -5.74 -42.22 -3.04
N VAL A 212 -5.07 -43.17 -3.70
CA VAL A 212 -4.02 -42.93 -4.69
C VAL A 212 -4.44 -43.62 -5.98
N ASN A 213 -4.71 -42.82 -7.02
CA ASN A 213 -5.17 -43.33 -8.31
C ASN A 213 -4.21 -42.87 -9.43
N SER A 214 -3.64 -43.83 -10.16
CA SER A 214 -2.81 -43.59 -11.33
C SER A 214 -3.40 -44.30 -12.54
N LYS A 215 -3.44 -43.61 -13.68
CA LYS A 215 -3.85 -44.22 -14.97
C LYS A 215 -2.76 -45.09 -15.60
N ALA A 216 -1.52 -44.96 -15.12
CA ALA A 216 -0.37 -45.69 -15.60
C ALA A 216 0.30 -46.38 -14.40
N LYS A 217 1.60 -46.16 -14.20
CA LYS A 217 2.34 -46.74 -13.08
C LYS A 217 2.10 -45.94 -11.79
N ALA A 218 1.90 -46.65 -10.68
CA ALA A 218 2.10 -46.13 -9.33
C ALA A 218 3.32 -46.85 -8.73
N GLY A 219 4.41 -46.11 -8.50
CA GLY A 219 5.65 -46.67 -7.96
C GLY A 219 5.85 -46.25 -6.51
N VAL A 220 6.32 -47.19 -5.68
CA VAL A 220 6.79 -46.92 -4.32
C VAL A 220 8.14 -47.61 -4.17
N GLU A 221 9.16 -46.83 -3.83
CA GLU A 221 10.53 -47.30 -3.67
C GLU A 221 11.04 -46.91 -2.28
N ALA A 222 11.60 -47.87 -1.56
CA ALA A 222 12.17 -47.68 -0.24
C ALA A 222 13.56 -48.33 -0.20
N ALA A 223 14.53 -47.64 0.40
CA ALA A 223 15.92 -48.10 0.45
C ALA A 223 16.14 -49.25 1.45
N SER A 224 15.42 -49.26 2.57
CA SER A 224 15.59 -50.24 3.65
C SER A 224 14.40 -51.18 3.78
N GLU A 225 13.20 -50.62 4.00
CA GLU A 225 12.00 -51.38 4.30
C GLU A 225 10.76 -50.65 3.79
N LEU A 226 9.81 -51.40 3.25
CA LEU A 226 8.46 -50.93 2.93
C LEU A 226 7.45 -51.74 3.75
N VAL A 227 6.61 -51.05 4.51
CA VAL A 227 5.57 -51.65 5.37
C VAL A 227 4.19 -51.15 4.96
N LEU A 228 3.29 -52.07 4.63
CA LEU A 228 1.86 -51.81 4.53
C LEU A 228 1.16 -52.48 5.71
N LYS A 229 0.50 -51.69 6.57
CA LYS A 229 -0.07 -52.17 7.83
C LYS A 229 -1.53 -51.76 7.97
N CYS A 230 -2.37 -52.70 8.39
CA CYS A 230 -3.76 -52.49 8.80
C CYS A 230 -4.01 -53.24 10.11
N GLY A 231 -4.05 -52.54 11.24
CA GLY A 231 -4.13 -53.17 12.56
C GLY A 231 -2.98 -54.16 12.80
N SER A 232 -3.31 -55.44 13.04
CA SER A 232 -2.32 -56.53 13.18
C SER A 232 -1.84 -57.12 11.84
N ALA A 233 -2.56 -56.91 10.74
CA ALA A 233 -2.22 -57.42 9.42
C ALA A 233 -1.15 -56.55 8.74
N GLN A 234 -0.15 -57.19 8.12
CA GLN A 234 1.02 -56.52 7.55
C GLN A 234 1.56 -57.21 6.29
N LEU A 235 2.01 -56.40 5.34
CA LEU A 235 2.95 -56.78 4.27
C LEU A 235 4.25 -55.99 4.48
N ILE A 236 5.38 -56.69 4.55
CA ILE A 236 6.70 -56.10 4.78
C ILE A 236 7.66 -56.58 3.68
N LEU A 237 8.34 -55.65 3.03
CA LEU A 237 9.40 -55.91 2.05
C LEU A 237 10.70 -55.29 2.59
N LYS A 238 11.79 -56.06 2.60
CA LYS A 238 13.10 -55.60 3.07
C LYS A 238 14.12 -55.57 1.95
N SER A 239 15.15 -54.74 2.10
CA SER A 239 16.30 -54.68 1.18
C SER A 239 17.10 -55.99 1.11
N SER A 240 16.98 -56.88 2.11
CA SER A 240 17.50 -58.24 2.08
C SER A 240 16.84 -59.14 1.02
N GLY A 241 15.69 -58.73 0.46
CA GLY A 241 14.84 -59.56 -0.40
C GLY A 241 13.76 -60.32 0.37
N ASP A 242 13.75 -60.24 1.71
CA ASP A 242 12.72 -60.88 2.52
C ASP A 242 11.36 -60.21 2.29
N ILE A 243 10.36 -61.05 2.03
CA ILE A 243 8.95 -60.65 1.91
C ILE A 243 8.18 -61.37 3.01
N THR A 244 7.45 -60.63 3.83
CA THR A 244 6.69 -61.17 4.95
C THR A 244 5.23 -60.76 4.87
N LEU A 245 4.34 -61.75 4.84
CA LEU A 245 2.88 -61.57 4.94
C LEU A 245 2.43 -62.06 6.32
N LYS A 246 1.81 -61.18 7.11
CA LYS A 246 1.28 -61.49 8.45
C LYS A 246 -0.20 -61.15 8.54
N GLY A 247 -0.96 -62.07 9.12
CA GLY A 247 -2.37 -61.88 9.44
C GLY A 247 -2.92 -63.08 10.19
N THR A 248 -4.08 -62.93 10.83
CA THR A 248 -4.78 -64.04 11.51
C THR A 248 -5.19 -65.13 10.52
N SER A 249 -5.65 -64.72 9.33
CA SER A 249 -5.99 -65.58 8.21
C SER A 249 -5.37 -65.00 6.95
N ILE A 250 -4.72 -65.85 6.14
CA ILE A 250 -4.23 -65.50 4.82
C ILE A 250 -4.97 -66.39 3.81
N THR A 251 -5.79 -65.77 2.97
CA THR A 251 -6.57 -66.46 1.94
C THR A 251 -5.96 -66.17 0.58
N ILE A 252 -5.57 -67.21 -0.15
CA ILE A 252 -5.02 -67.10 -1.50
C ILE A 252 -5.97 -67.85 -2.45
N GLN A 253 -6.66 -67.11 -3.32
CA GLN A 253 -7.61 -67.66 -4.29
C GLN A 253 -7.14 -67.32 -5.71
N GLY A 254 -7.06 -68.33 -6.56
CA GLY A 254 -6.77 -68.19 -7.98
C GLY A 254 -7.90 -68.79 -8.80
N SER A 255 -8.32 -68.10 -9.86
CA SER A 255 -9.23 -68.67 -10.88
C SER A 255 -8.52 -69.64 -11.83
N GLY A 256 -7.18 -69.60 -11.85
CA GLY A 256 -6.32 -70.55 -12.56
C GLY A 256 -5.36 -71.28 -11.62
N LYS A 257 -4.22 -71.72 -12.13
CA LYS A 257 -3.19 -72.41 -11.34
C LYS A 257 -2.48 -71.45 -10.37
N ILE A 258 -2.44 -71.80 -9.08
CA ILE A 258 -1.52 -71.20 -8.11
C ILE A 258 -0.21 -72.03 -8.12
N GLY A 259 0.94 -71.38 -8.28
CA GLY A 259 2.24 -72.04 -8.32
C GLY A 259 3.15 -71.55 -7.21
N ILE A 260 3.71 -72.49 -6.43
CA ILE A 260 4.72 -72.21 -5.40
C ILE A 260 5.97 -73.03 -5.75
N LYS A 261 7.11 -72.37 -5.90
CA LYS A 261 8.40 -73.00 -6.23
C LYS A 261 9.47 -72.41 -5.31
N ALA A 262 10.24 -73.27 -4.64
CA ALA A 262 11.41 -72.87 -3.87
C ALA A 262 12.66 -73.50 -4.50
N GLY A 263 13.73 -72.71 -4.65
CA GLY A 263 15.05 -73.24 -5.04
C GLY A 263 15.75 -73.99 -3.90
N GLY A 264 15.29 -73.75 -2.66
CA GLY A 264 15.65 -74.51 -1.46
C GLY A 264 14.42 -75.18 -0.85
N ASN A 265 14.31 -75.20 0.48
CA ASN A 265 13.20 -75.84 1.18
C ASN A 265 11.92 -74.99 1.16
N LEU A 266 10.78 -75.68 1.11
CA LEU A 266 9.46 -75.10 1.35
C LEU A 266 8.90 -75.70 2.65
N ASP A 267 8.83 -74.89 3.70
CA ASP A 267 8.31 -75.31 5.00
C ASP A 267 6.82 -74.97 5.13
N LEU A 268 5.96 -75.98 5.10
CA LEU A 268 4.51 -75.86 5.37
C LEU A 268 4.16 -76.56 6.67
N LYS A 269 3.54 -75.81 7.59
CA LYS A 269 3.05 -76.34 8.86
C LYS A 269 1.58 -75.98 9.05
N GLY A 270 0.70 -76.97 8.92
CA GLY A 270 -0.71 -76.87 9.29
C GLY A 270 -0.95 -77.67 10.55
N SER A 271 -1.14 -77.01 11.69
CA SER A 271 -1.57 -77.68 12.93
C SER A 271 -3.06 -77.43 13.12
N PRO A 272 -3.92 -78.47 13.20
CA PRO A 272 -3.59 -79.89 13.23
C PRO A 272 -3.36 -80.53 11.84
N ASN A 273 -3.87 -79.95 10.74
CA ASN A 273 -3.89 -80.61 9.42
C ASN A 273 -3.46 -79.69 8.26
N ILE A 274 -2.98 -80.30 7.18
CA ILE A 274 -2.89 -79.72 5.83
C ILE A 274 -3.87 -80.52 4.96
N ASN A 275 -4.97 -79.90 4.55
CA ASN A 275 -5.99 -80.56 3.73
C ASN A 275 -5.69 -80.31 2.25
N GLN A 276 -5.27 -81.36 1.54
CA GLN A 276 -5.12 -81.35 0.08
C GLN A 276 -6.28 -82.15 -0.50
N ASN A 277 -7.18 -81.48 -1.23
CA ASN A 277 -8.17 -82.17 -2.04
C ASN A 277 -7.57 -82.36 -3.44
N SER A 278 -7.40 -83.63 -3.82
CA SER A 278 -7.01 -84.07 -5.16
C SER A 278 -8.07 -83.73 -6.20
#